data_AF-A0AAF0KR97-F1
#
_entry.id   AF-A0AAF0KR97-F1
#
_cell.length_a   1.000
_cell.length_b   1.000
_cell.length_c   1.000
_cell.angle_alpha   90.00
_cell.angle_beta   90.00
_cell.angle_gamma   90.00
#
_symmetry.space_group_name_H-M   'P 1'
#
loop_
_entity.id
_entity.type
_entity.pdbx_description
1 polymer ?
#
loop_
_entity_poly.entity_id
_entity_poly.type
_entity_poly.pdbx_seq_one_letter_code
_entity_poly.pdbx_strand_id
1 'polypeptide(L)'
;MIIARALDDIVLLYHRPSGQTHMVISPVPEILDAMVDGLPASATMLRDRLAQLYDLGEGDVVGEIGQHLAYLDRIGLVRPA
;
A
#
# COMPACT_ATOMS: atom_id res chain seq x y z
N MET A 1 3.89 -1.48 13.02
CA MET A 1 3.15 -2.76 13.06
C MET A 1 1.69 -2.48 12.76
N ILE A 2 1.20 -3.04 11.66
CA ILE A 2 -0.17 -2.84 11.17
C ILE A 2 -0.94 -4.16 11.34
N ILE A 3 -2.22 -4.08 11.66
CA ILE A 3 -3.15 -5.22 11.58
C ILE A 3 -4.22 -4.86 10.55
N ALA A 4 -4.40 -5.72 9.55
CA ALA A 4 -5.42 -5.55 8.52
C ALA A 4 -6.66 -6.42 8.80
N ARG A 5 -7.85 -5.86 8.55
CA ARG A 5 -9.14 -6.57 8.56
C ARG A 5 -9.99 -6.10 7.39
N ALA A 6 -10.39 -7.02 6.54
CA ALA A 6 -11.35 -6.75 5.48
C ALA A 6 -12.76 -6.58 6.05
N LEU A 7 -13.50 -5.63 5.51
CA LEU A 7 -14.89 -5.33 5.80
C LEU A 7 -15.57 -4.93 4.48
N ASP A 8 -16.20 -5.91 3.82
CA ASP A 8 -16.73 -5.77 2.46
C ASP A 8 -15.66 -5.19 1.51
N ASP A 9 -15.93 -4.05 0.87
CA ASP A 9 -15.04 -3.39 -0.09
C ASP A 9 -13.98 -2.46 0.57
N ILE A 10 -13.90 -2.45 1.90
CA ILE A 10 -13.00 -1.60 2.69
C ILE A 10 -12.06 -2.47 3.52
N VAL A 11 -10.81 -2.03 3.69
CA VAL A 11 -9.87 -2.64 4.64
C VAL A 11 -9.60 -1.67 5.80
N LEU A 12 -9.72 -2.18 7.02
CA LEU A 12 -9.36 -1.49 8.24
C LEU A 12 -7.90 -1.80 8.59
N LEU A 13 -7.06 -0.77 8.62
CA LEU A 13 -5.66 -0.84 9.01
C LEU A 13 -5.46 -0.22 10.38
N TYR A 14 -5.27 -1.06 11.39
CA TYR A 14 -4.93 -0.59 12.73
C TYR A 14 -3.42 -0.40 12.89
N HIS A 15 -2.99 0.84 13.14
CA HIS A 15 -1.60 1.20 13.36
C HIS A 15 -1.28 1.25 14.87
N ARG A 16 -0.65 0.18 15.38
CA ARG A 16 -0.39 0.04 16.84
C ARG A 16 0.33 1.22 17.48
N PRO A 17 1.44 1.76 16.91
CA PRO A 17 2.16 2.87 17.52
C PRO A 17 1.34 4.15 17.69
N SER A 18 0.42 4.45 16.76
CA SER A 18 -0.41 5.66 16.84
C SER A 18 -1.78 5.43 17.50
N GLY A 19 -2.20 4.17 17.65
CA GLY A 19 -3.55 3.83 18.13
C GLY A 19 -4.68 4.17 17.15
N GLN A 20 -4.35 4.51 15.90
CA GLN A 20 -5.34 4.93 14.90
C GLN A 20 -5.74 3.78 13.98
N THR A 21 -7.01 3.81 13.52
CA THR A 21 -7.53 2.92 12.48
C THR A 21 -7.73 3.72 11.20
N HIS A 22 -7.10 3.27 10.11
CA HIS A 22 -7.26 3.86 8.79
C HIS A 22 -8.22 2.98 7.97
N MET A 23 -9.23 3.59 7.38
CA MET A 23 -10.12 2.94 6.43
C MET A 23 -9.56 3.18 5.03
N VAL A 24 -9.25 2.12 4.30
CA VAL A 24 -8.65 2.22 2.98
C VAL A 24 -9.42 1.36 1.97
N ILE A 25 -9.34 1.76 0.72
CA ILE A 25 -9.85 1.03 -0.45
C ILE A 25 -8.71 0.83 -1.44
N SER A 26 -8.98 0.11 -2.52
CA SER A 26 -8.05 -0.05 -3.65
C SER A 26 -7.49 1.31 -4.11
N PRO A 27 -6.19 1.42 -4.44
CA PRO A 27 -5.18 0.35 -4.54
C PRO A 27 -4.33 0.13 -3.26
N VAL A 28 -4.71 0.72 -2.12
CA VAL A 28 -3.85 0.71 -0.93
C VAL A 28 -3.63 -0.69 -0.33
N PRO A 29 -4.66 -1.53 -0.13
CA PRO A 29 -4.45 -2.91 0.32
C PRO A 29 -3.49 -3.69 -0.57
N GLU A 30 -3.64 -3.56 -1.89
CA GLU A 30 -2.84 -4.26 -2.88
C GLU A 30 -1.38 -3.79 -2.87
N ILE A 31 -1.16 -2.48 -2.71
CA ILE A 31 0.18 -1.91 -2.51
C ILE A 31 0.83 -2.49 -1.26
N LEU A 32 0.10 -2.57 -0.14
CA LEU A 32 0.63 -3.11 1.11
C LEU A 32 0.91 -4.61 1.02
N ASP A 33 0.04 -5.38 0.36
CA ASP A 33 0.25 -6.82 0.14
C ASP A 33 1.44 -7.08 -0.80
N ALA A 34 1.70 -6.18 -1.77
CA ALA A 34 2.87 -6.26 -2.64
C ALA A 34 4.18 -5.88 -1.93
N MET A 35 4.12 -5.27 -0.74
CA MET A 35 5.29 -5.04 0.12
C MET A 35 5.62 -6.34 0.88
N VAL A 36 6.58 -7.11 0.36
CA VAL A 36 7.10 -8.30 1.05
C VAL A 36 7.66 -7.91 2.42
N ASP A 37 7.18 -8.57 3.48
CA ASP A 37 7.50 -8.26 4.88
C ASP A 37 8.99 -7.97 5.11
N GLY A 38 9.29 -6.70 5.42
CA GLY A 38 10.61 -6.21 5.80
C GLY A 38 11.58 -5.90 4.66
N LEU A 39 11.20 -6.14 3.40
CA LEU A 39 12.05 -5.78 2.26
C LEU A 39 11.73 -4.38 1.73
N PRO A 40 12.74 -3.53 1.50
CA PRO A 40 12.56 -2.30 0.77
C PRO A 40 11.92 -2.57 -0.60
N ALA A 41 10.96 -1.73 -0.99
CA ALA A 41 10.31 -1.81 -2.29
C ALA A 41 10.15 -0.40 -2.87
N SER A 42 10.70 -0.18 -4.06
CA SER A 42 10.46 1.06 -4.81
C SER A 42 9.10 1.01 -5.52
N ALA A 43 8.58 2.18 -5.94
CA ALA A 43 7.36 2.25 -6.73
C ALA A 43 7.45 1.38 -8.01
N THR A 44 8.60 1.36 -8.67
CA THR A 44 8.85 0.51 -9.85
C THR A 44 8.75 -0.97 -9.52
N MET A 45 9.33 -1.42 -8.39
CA MET A 45 9.25 -2.81 -7.94
C MET A 45 7.83 -3.22 -7.57
N LEU A 46 7.09 -2.34 -6.89
CA LEU A 46 5.70 -2.60 -6.55
C LEU A 46 4.82 -2.68 -7.80
N ARG A 47 5.05 -1.81 -8.78
CA ARG A 47 4.38 -1.90 -10.09
C ARG A 47 4.67 -3.22 -10.80
N ASP A 48 5.92 -3.73 -10.79
CA ASP A 48 6.23 -5.06 -11.35
C ASP A 48 5.46 -6.18 -10.65
N ARG A 49 5.37 -6.13 -9.32
CA ARG A 49 4.66 -7.14 -8.53
C ARG A 49 3.15 -7.08 -8.75
N LEU A 50 2.58 -5.89 -8.76
CA LEU A 50 1.15 -5.66 -8.99
C LEU A 50 0.75 -6.08 -10.41
N ALA A 51 1.61 -5.84 -11.41
CA ALA A 51 1.34 -6.23 -12.80
C ALA A 51 1.31 -7.75 -13.02
N GLN A 52 1.78 -8.55 -12.06
CA GLN A 52 1.63 -10.01 -12.11
C GLN A 52 0.24 -10.48 -11.69
N LEU A 53 -0.51 -9.64 -10.97
CA LEU A 53 -1.79 -9.99 -10.34
C LEU A 53 -2.97 -9.21 -10.92
N TYR A 54 -2.72 -7.99 -11.40
CA TYR A 54 -3.74 -7.05 -11.83
C TYR A 54 -3.41 -6.49 -13.21
N ASP A 55 -4.45 -6.22 -13.99
CA ASP A 55 -4.35 -5.37 -15.18
C ASP A 55 -4.34 -3.91 -14.73
N LEU A 56 -3.16 -3.27 -14.79
CA LEU A 56 -2.96 -1.91 -14.27
C LEU A 56 -3.38 -0.83 -15.28
N GLY A 57 -3.82 -1.22 -16.48
CA GLY A 57 -4.24 -0.29 -17.52
C GLY A 57 -3.09 0.56 -18.10
N GLU A 58 -3.48 1.59 -18.85
CA GLU A 58 -2.55 2.53 -19.48
C GLU A 58 -2.41 3.80 -18.61
N GLY A 59 -1.18 4.24 -18.36
CA GLY A 59 -0.93 5.47 -17.58
C GLY A 59 0.38 5.45 -16.80
N ASP A 60 0.59 6.50 -16.00
CA ASP A 60 1.76 6.60 -15.10
C ASP A 60 1.51 5.87 -13.78
N VAL A 61 1.39 4.55 -13.86
CA VAL A 61 1.14 3.68 -12.71
C VAL A 61 2.24 3.79 -11.65
N VAL A 62 3.49 4.03 -12.07
CA VAL A 62 4.62 4.21 -11.14
C VAL A 62 4.45 5.51 -10.36
N GLY A 63 4.07 6.60 -11.03
CA GLY A 63 3.77 7.88 -10.38
C GLY A 63 2.61 7.78 -9.39
N GLU A 64 1.54 7.07 -9.74
CA GLU A 64 0.39 6.83 -8.86
C GLU A 64 0.77 6.03 -7.60
N ILE A 65 1.50 4.93 -7.76
CA ILE A 65 2.03 4.16 -6.62
C ILE A 65 2.95 5.04 -5.77
N GLY A 66 3.79 5.87 -6.39
CA GLY A 66 4.64 6.83 -5.69
C GLY A 66 3.86 7.80 -4.80
N GLN A 67 2.73 8.33 -5.29
CA GLN A 67 1.84 9.21 -4.51
C GLN A 67 1.20 8.47 -3.33
N HIS A 68 0.75 7.23 -3.54
CA HIS A 68 0.21 6.40 -2.45
C HIS A 68 1.28 6.09 -1.40
N LEU A 69 2.50 5.75 -1.80
CA LEU A 69 3.62 5.53 -0.87
C LEU A 69 3.94 6.78 -0.06
N ALA A 70 4.01 7.95 -0.69
CA ALA A 70 4.24 9.22 0.01
C ALA A 70 3.12 9.53 1.02
N TYR A 71 1.86 9.24 0.67
CA TYR A 71 0.74 9.37 1.60
C TYR A 71 0.88 8.41 2.78
N LEU A 72 1.19 7.14 2.53
CA LEU A 72 1.33 6.09 3.55
C LEU A 72 2.51 6.37 4.50
N ASP A 73 3.61 6.93 3.98
CA ASP A 73 4.75 7.38 4.78
C ASP A 73 4.37 8.55 5.70
N ARG A 74 3.65 9.54 5.16
CA ARG A 74 3.17 10.70 5.92
C ARG A 74 2.28 10.32 7.11
N ILE A 75 1.53 9.22 7.02
CA ILE A 75 0.70 8.70 8.13
C ILE A 75 1.41 7.60 8.96
N GLY A 76 2.66 7.30 8.63
CA GLY A 76 3.52 6.39 9.37
C GLY A 76 3.21 4.90 9.17
N LEU A 77 2.45 4.54 8.12
CA LEU A 77 2.12 3.14 7.82
C LEU A 77 3.27 2.42 7.11
N VAL A 78 4.00 3.10 6.23
CA VAL A 78 5.19 2.57 5.57
C VAL A 78 6.40 3.42 5.89
N ARG A 79 7.58 2.96 5.47
CA ARG A 79 8.80 3.78 5.47
C ARG A 79 9.39 3.73 4.06
N PRO A 80 9.92 4.85 3.55
CA PRO A 80 10.67 4.84 2.30
C PRO A 80 11.89 3.93 2.42
N ALA A 81 12.23 3.30 1.29
CA ALA A 81 13.41 2.48 1.09
C ALA A 81 14.71 3.29 1.22
#